data_AF-A0A6A0H0B5-F1
#
_entry.id   AF-A0A6A0H0B5-F1
#
_cell.length_a   1.000
_cell.length_b   1.000
_cell.length_c   1.000
_cell.angle_alpha   90.00
_cell.angle_beta   90.00
_cell.angle_gamma   90.00
#
_symmetry.space_group_name_H-M   'P 1'
#
loop_
_entity.id
_entity.type
_entity.pdbx_description
1 polymer ?
#
loop_
_entity_poly.entity_id
_entity_poly.type
_entity_poly.pdbx_seq_one_letter_code
_entity_poly.pdbx_strand_id
1 'polypeptide(L)'
;MMAGLRRHDMAAREVPGPWWLLLAALLVVEVARATHECALYLSRAPVVPYAPNSIFPYGSFGSSVCITHGDVNAAFELARSKLLFADGIAAPRLSVGHPYSSLPNPRRVSAHIHRDDGYHDHAISLLFLAWGQFMDHDFTLTATPLDPETRNEPERNCCVLPEHQQHQECLEIRLPKDDQFYSLFHQDCLEFFRGLPGVRQDCKLGVRAPFNILTSVIDVNTVYGGSHRHANRLREGVGGLMKMNNVFKDLGLRELLPTKTDFVDEGCTRSSSPTLFCFEAVQETRHIVSAMVQHITFHEFLPLLLGEKVMRNYGLTLEHQGYWDGYDPATDPSMTAAFITAAFRFGHSLLPSAVERWSPSNKFMGSVRLSRLIRQPFDLYRAGVLDEYYIGLTKQPVQAMDDAITQEV
;
A
#
# COMPACT_ATOMS: atom_id res chain seq x y z
N MET A 1 16.55 21.75 -39.36
CA MET A 1 17.40 21.51 -38.17
C MET A 1 16.48 21.29 -36.98
N MET A 2 16.74 20.31 -36.12
CA MET A 2 15.88 20.02 -34.96
C MET A 2 16.19 20.98 -33.80
N ALA A 3 15.15 21.46 -33.12
CA ALA A 3 15.28 22.17 -31.85
C ALA A 3 15.43 21.16 -30.70
N GLY A 4 16.26 21.47 -29.71
CA GLY A 4 16.64 20.53 -28.66
C GLY A 4 15.59 20.36 -27.57
N LEU A 5 15.14 19.11 -27.36
CA LEU A 5 14.54 18.68 -26.10
C LEU A 5 15.64 18.52 -25.02
N ARG A 6 15.33 18.90 -23.78
CA ARG A 6 16.31 18.90 -22.67
C ARG A 6 16.50 17.48 -22.12
N ARG A 7 17.74 17.09 -21.83
CA ARG A 7 18.13 15.72 -21.44
C ARG A 7 18.03 15.42 -19.93
N HIS A 8 16.96 15.83 -19.23
CA HIS A 8 16.92 15.77 -17.76
C HIS A 8 15.69 15.13 -17.09
N ASP A 9 14.67 14.66 -17.82
CA ASP A 9 13.39 14.20 -17.23
C ASP A 9 13.00 12.74 -17.55
N MET A 10 13.95 11.85 -17.82
CA MET A 10 13.67 10.41 -18.07
C MET A 10 14.62 9.43 -17.36
N ALA A 11 15.23 9.85 -16.25
CA ALA A 11 16.02 8.99 -15.37
C ALA A 11 15.78 9.38 -13.90
N ALA A 12 15.86 8.40 -12.99
CA ALA A 12 15.71 8.58 -11.54
C ALA A 12 14.47 9.38 -11.07
N ARG A 13 13.28 8.74 -11.11
CA ARG A 13 12.14 9.05 -10.23
C ARG A 13 11.51 7.82 -9.56
N GLU A 14 12.22 6.70 -9.57
CA GLU A 14 12.00 5.62 -8.61
C GLU A 14 12.44 6.14 -7.23
N VAL A 15 11.46 6.33 -6.35
CA VAL A 15 11.67 6.70 -4.95
C VAL A 15 10.77 5.75 -4.17
N PRO A 16 11.31 4.93 -3.26
CA PRO A 16 10.47 4.10 -2.39
C PRO A 16 9.63 4.98 -1.46
N GLY A 17 8.61 4.38 -0.86
CA GLY A 17 7.55 5.08 -0.15
C GLY A 17 6.20 4.43 -0.45
N PRO A 18 5.11 4.85 0.19
CA PRO A 18 3.81 4.18 0.05
C PRO A 18 3.37 4.18 -1.42
N TRP A 19 3.22 2.97 -1.98
CA TRP A 19 3.00 2.75 -3.42
C TRP A 19 1.56 3.08 -3.81
N TRP A 20 1.19 4.36 -3.79
CA TRP A 20 -0.07 4.85 -4.33
C TRP A 20 -0.07 4.69 -5.86
N LEU A 21 -0.23 3.45 -6.32
CA LEU A 21 -0.75 3.15 -7.64
C LEU A 21 -2.19 3.69 -7.71
N LEU A 22 -2.58 4.11 -8.91
CA LEU A 22 -3.96 4.45 -9.21
C LEU A 22 -4.94 3.34 -8.79
N LEU A 23 -4.51 2.08 -8.91
CA LEU A 23 -5.30 0.87 -8.64
C LEU A 23 -5.91 0.86 -7.22
N ALA A 24 -5.11 1.02 -6.17
CA ALA A 24 -5.61 1.10 -4.79
C ALA A 24 -6.35 2.41 -4.51
N ALA A 25 -5.91 3.54 -5.10
CA ALA A 25 -6.57 4.83 -4.92
C ALA A 25 -8.02 4.83 -5.45
N LEU A 26 -8.28 4.12 -6.56
CA LEU A 26 -9.64 3.88 -7.08
C LEU A 26 -10.52 3.19 -6.02
N LEU A 27 -10.04 2.11 -5.40
CA LEU A 27 -10.77 1.39 -4.34
C LEU A 27 -11.04 2.27 -3.12
N VAL A 28 -10.08 3.09 -2.69
CA VAL A 28 -10.30 4.05 -1.60
C VAL A 28 -11.42 5.04 -1.94
N VAL A 29 -11.55 5.52 -3.20
CA VAL A 29 -12.65 6.43 -3.62
C VAL A 29 -14.03 5.77 -3.52
N GLU A 30 -14.22 4.53 -3.99
CA GLU A 30 -15.55 3.88 -3.90
C GLU A 30 -15.90 3.48 -2.48
N VAL A 31 -14.95 2.96 -1.69
CA VAL A 31 -15.18 2.57 -0.29
C VAL A 31 -15.46 3.82 0.57
N ALA A 32 -14.79 4.94 0.28
CA ALA A 32 -15.11 6.26 0.81
C ALA A 32 -16.52 6.74 0.45
N ARG A 33 -16.94 6.59 -0.81
CA ARG A 33 -18.28 7.03 -1.20
C ARG A 33 -19.37 6.10 -0.65
N ALA A 34 -19.14 4.80 -0.56
CA ALA A 34 -20.03 3.85 0.12
C ALA A 34 -20.17 4.20 1.62
N THR A 35 -19.06 4.56 2.27
CA THR A 35 -19.04 5.10 3.65
C THR A 35 -19.97 6.30 3.78
N HIS A 36 -19.88 7.28 2.85
CA HIS A 36 -20.73 8.48 2.84
C HIS A 36 -22.20 8.16 2.53
N GLU A 37 -22.49 7.33 1.52
CA GLU A 37 -23.86 6.93 1.12
C GLU A 37 -24.58 6.20 2.27
N CYS A 38 -23.89 5.31 3.00
CA CYS A 38 -24.43 4.66 4.17
C CYS A 38 -24.62 5.61 5.36
N ALA A 39 -23.75 6.61 5.56
CA ALA A 39 -23.97 7.65 6.58
C ALA A 39 -25.21 8.51 6.24
N LEU A 40 -25.45 8.82 4.96
CA LEU A 40 -26.68 9.49 4.49
C LEU A 40 -27.94 8.63 4.63
N TYR A 41 -27.81 7.30 4.66
CA TYR A 41 -28.92 6.38 4.95
C TYR A 41 -29.19 6.30 6.45
N LEU A 42 -28.16 6.09 7.28
CA LEU A 42 -28.27 5.97 8.74
C LEU A 42 -28.74 7.26 9.41
N SER A 43 -28.34 8.43 8.91
CA SER A 43 -28.84 9.73 9.38
C SER A 43 -30.32 10.00 9.04
N ARG A 44 -30.95 9.15 8.22
CA ARG A 44 -32.40 9.15 7.94
C ARG A 44 -33.15 8.04 8.68
N ALA A 45 -32.44 7.12 9.33
CA ALA A 45 -33.05 6.10 10.19
C ALA A 45 -33.41 6.70 11.57
N PRO A 46 -34.45 6.19 12.25
CA PRO A 46 -34.76 6.62 13.61
C PRO A 46 -33.61 6.26 14.55
N VAL A 47 -33.11 7.24 15.29
CA VAL A 47 -31.97 7.08 16.21
C VAL A 47 -32.34 6.15 17.35
N VAL A 48 -31.82 4.91 17.31
CA VAL A 48 -31.80 4.02 18.47
C VAL A 48 -30.78 4.56 19.47
N PRO A 49 -31.12 4.73 20.77
CA PRO A 49 -30.22 5.33 21.73
C PRO A 49 -28.94 4.52 21.93
N TYR A 50 -27.81 5.23 21.93
CA TYR A 50 -26.46 4.67 21.96
C TYR A 50 -26.21 3.87 23.26
N ALA A 51 -25.74 2.63 23.15
CA ALA A 51 -25.43 1.80 24.31
C ALA A 51 -24.14 2.28 25.00
N PRO A 52 -24.13 2.49 26.33
CA PRO A 52 -22.96 3.03 27.04
C PRO A 52 -21.92 1.94 27.36
N ASN A 53 -21.28 1.40 26.31
CA ASN A 53 -20.01 0.67 26.37
C ASN A 53 -19.25 0.93 25.07
N SER A 54 -17.94 1.12 25.12
CA SER A 54 -17.15 1.58 23.97
C SER A 54 -16.86 0.45 22.97
N ILE A 55 -17.75 0.26 21.98
CA ILE A 55 -17.59 -0.72 20.88
C ILE A 55 -16.78 -0.13 19.71
N PHE A 56 -15.74 0.65 19.98
CA PHE A 56 -14.85 1.18 18.94
C PHE A 56 -13.57 0.33 18.88
N PRO A 57 -13.24 -0.29 17.73
CA PRO A 57 -11.95 -0.94 17.49
C PRO A 57 -10.88 0.14 17.29
N TYR A 58 -10.44 0.68 18.40
CA TYR A 58 -9.13 1.31 18.53
C TYR A 58 -8.19 0.28 19.13
N GLY A 59 -6.93 0.31 18.70
CA GLY A 59 -5.84 -0.35 19.42
C GLY A 59 -5.78 0.10 20.88
N SER A 60 -5.03 -0.62 21.71
CA SER A 60 -4.94 -0.31 23.13
C SER A 60 -4.02 0.88 23.37
N PHE A 61 -4.55 2.10 23.17
CA PHE A 61 -3.94 3.39 23.47
C PHE A 61 -3.73 3.65 24.98
N GLY A 62 -3.33 2.63 25.73
CA GLY A 62 -2.70 2.78 27.03
C GLY A 62 -1.33 3.44 26.89
N SER A 63 -0.94 4.24 27.87
CA SER A 63 0.38 4.89 27.94
C SER A 63 1.50 3.93 28.37
N SER A 64 1.44 2.67 27.93
CA SER A 64 2.48 1.67 28.20
C SER A 64 3.67 1.87 27.28
N VAL A 65 4.88 1.80 27.86
CA VAL A 65 6.15 1.90 27.11
C VAL A 65 6.35 0.72 26.14
N CYS A 66 5.65 -0.39 26.38
CA CYS A 66 5.57 -1.53 25.49
C CYS A 66 4.21 -1.51 24.76
N ILE A 67 4.24 -1.74 23.45
CA ILE A 67 3.08 -1.64 22.55
C ILE A 67 2.38 -3.01 22.49
N THR A 68 1.05 -3.02 22.38
CA THR A 68 0.26 -4.26 22.34
C THR A 68 0.30 -4.94 20.98
N HIS A 69 -0.05 -6.22 20.95
CA HIS A 69 -0.07 -7.05 19.75
C HIS A 69 -0.97 -6.45 18.66
N GLY A 70 -0.48 -6.40 17.42
CA GLY A 70 -1.18 -5.86 16.25
C GLY A 70 -1.53 -4.36 16.28
N ASP A 71 -1.06 -3.60 17.27
CA ASP A 71 -1.35 -2.16 17.40
C ASP A 71 -0.40 -1.28 16.57
N VAL A 72 -0.76 -0.01 16.41
CA VAL A 72 0.00 0.98 15.65
C VAL A 72 1.35 1.23 16.30
N ASN A 73 2.42 1.15 15.51
CA ASN A 73 3.83 1.17 15.91
C ASN A 73 4.36 -0.12 16.56
N ALA A 74 3.57 -1.21 16.60
CA ALA A 74 4.08 -2.51 17.03
C ALA A 74 5.16 -3.04 16.05
N ALA A 75 6.21 -3.65 16.60
CA ALA A 75 7.17 -4.42 15.80
C ALA A 75 6.47 -5.62 15.14
N PHE A 76 6.79 -5.91 13.87
CA PHE A 76 6.25 -7.08 13.17
C PHE A 76 6.63 -8.40 13.86
N GLU A 77 5.74 -9.40 13.82
CA GLU A 77 5.99 -10.69 14.45
C GLU A 77 7.19 -11.38 13.78
N LEU A 78 8.17 -11.72 14.60
CA LEU A 78 9.36 -12.43 14.17
C LEU A 78 9.11 -13.93 14.32
N ALA A 79 8.28 -14.45 13.41
CA ALA A 79 7.95 -15.86 13.30
C ALA A 79 9.21 -16.73 13.44
N ARG A 80 9.09 -17.88 14.14
CA ARG A 80 10.19 -18.71 14.67
C ARG A 80 11.28 -19.20 13.69
N SER A 81 11.18 -18.84 12.41
CA SER A 81 12.33 -18.77 11.50
C SER A 81 13.54 -18.09 12.15
N LYS A 82 14.73 -18.67 11.97
CA LYS A 82 15.98 -18.03 12.44
C LYS A 82 16.21 -16.76 11.63
N LEU A 83 16.25 -15.60 12.28
CA LEU A 83 16.67 -14.36 11.64
C LEU A 83 18.17 -14.43 11.34
N LEU A 84 18.53 -14.17 10.08
CA LEU A 84 19.87 -14.38 9.54
C LEU A 84 20.61 -13.05 9.31
N PHE A 85 20.66 -12.19 10.33
CA PHE A 85 21.58 -11.05 10.35
C PHE A 85 23.03 -11.54 10.48
N ALA A 86 23.99 -10.87 9.83
CA ALA A 86 25.39 -11.34 9.81
C ALA A 86 26.12 -11.21 11.15
N ASP A 87 25.69 -10.25 11.98
CA ASP A 87 26.10 -10.05 13.38
C ASP A 87 25.16 -10.76 14.38
N GLY A 88 24.11 -11.44 13.88
CA GLY A 88 23.03 -12.01 14.70
C GLY A 88 22.08 -10.98 15.33
N ILE A 89 22.15 -9.69 14.99
CA ILE A 89 21.35 -8.60 15.59
C ILE A 89 20.67 -7.73 14.53
N ALA A 90 21.43 -7.12 13.61
CA ALA A 90 20.91 -6.13 12.66
C ALA A 90 21.70 -6.01 11.34
N ALA A 91 22.94 -6.49 11.24
CA ALA A 91 23.76 -6.34 10.04
C ALA A 91 23.17 -7.14 8.85
N PRO A 92 23.17 -6.58 7.62
CA PRO A 92 22.68 -7.28 6.43
C PRO A 92 23.26 -8.68 6.26
N ARG A 93 22.41 -9.62 5.82
CA ARG A 93 22.74 -11.05 5.71
C ARG A 93 23.92 -11.29 4.75
N LEU A 94 24.87 -12.12 5.18
CA LEU A 94 25.93 -12.68 4.33
C LEU A 94 25.54 -14.07 3.79
N SER A 95 26.29 -14.55 2.81
CA SER A 95 26.17 -15.91 2.29
C SER A 95 26.45 -16.96 3.39
N VAL A 96 25.90 -18.17 3.24
CA VAL A 96 26.06 -19.28 4.20
C VAL A 96 27.25 -20.19 3.88
N GLY A 97 28.03 -19.87 2.84
CA GLY A 97 29.22 -20.61 2.48
C GLY A 97 30.42 -20.24 3.35
N HIS A 98 31.47 -21.05 3.30
CA HIS A 98 32.78 -20.70 3.86
C HIS A 98 33.80 -20.52 2.72
N PRO A 99 34.55 -19.40 2.68
CA PRO A 99 34.41 -18.21 3.54
C PRO A 99 33.08 -17.48 3.30
N TYR A 100 32.61 -16.75 4.32
CA TYR A 100 31.42 -15.90 4.17
C TYR A 100 31.68 -14.81 3.12
N SER A 101 30.67 -14.50 2.33
CA SER A 101 30.74 -13.52 1.24
C SER A 101 29.46 -12.70 1.14
N SER A 102 29.52 -11.55 0.46
CA SER A 102 28.33 -10.76 0.14
C SER A 102 27.33 -11.58 -0.66
N LEU A 103 26.04 -11.39 -0.39
CA LEU A 103 24.98 -11.96 -1.22
C LEU A 103 24.99 -11.35 -2.63
N PRO A 104 24.37 -12.03 -3.63
CA PRO A 104 24.17 -11.44 -4.96
C PRO A 104 23.48 -10.08 -4.86
N ASN A 105 23.98 -9.10 -5.62
CA ASN A 105 23.41 -7.77 -5.70
C ASN A 105 21.93 -7.85 -6.18
N PRO A 106 20.97 -7.19 -5.51
CA PRO A 106 19.55 -7.39 -5.78
C PRO A 106 19.14 -6.92 -7.19
N ARG A 107 19.78 -5.88 -7.74
CA ARG A 107 19.54 -5.49 -9.14
C ARG A 107 20.07 -6.53 -10.13
N ARG A 108 21.20 -7.20 -9.84
CA ARG A 108 21.64 -8.36 -10.67
C ARG A 108 20.63 -9.49 -10.63
N VAL A 109 20.02 -9.77 -9.48
CA VAL A 109 18.96 -10.79 -9.35
C VAL A 109 17.75 -10.39 -10.20
N SER A 110 17.24 -9.16 -10.00
CA SER A 110 16.15 -8.58 -10.81
C SER A 110 16.41 -8.69 -12.31
N ALA A 111 17.52 -8.14 -12.82
CA ALA A 111 17.78 -8.10 -14.26
C ALA A 111 18.06 -9.47 -14.93
N HIS A 112 18.27 -10.54 -14.16
CA HIS A 112 18.55 -11.89 -14.69
C HIS A 112 17.42 -12.90 -14.46
N ILE A 113 16.63 -12.73 -13.40
CA ILE A 113 15.49 -13.61 -13.05
C ILE A 113 14.16 -12.93 -13.40
N HIS A 114 13.97 -11.68 -12.99
CA HIS A 114 12.70 -10.97 -13.14
C HIS A 114 12.64 -10.18 -14.45
N ARG A 115 12.31 -10.88 -15.54
CA ARG A 115 12.17 -10.30 -16.89
C ARG A 115 10.71 -10.02 -17.22
N ASP A 116 10.46 -9.01 -18.05
CA ASP A 116 9.12 -8.73 -18.59
C ASP A 116 8.91 -9.56 -19.87
N ASP A 117 8.47 -10.80 -19.69
CA ASP A 117 8.15 -11.71 -20.79
C ASP A 117 6.72 -11.46 -21.36
N GLY A 118 5.95 -10.54 -20.75
CA GLY A 118 4.68 -10.04 -21.29
C GLY A 118 3.49 -11.01 -21.30
N TYR A 119 3.59 -12.17 -20.65
CA TYR A 119 2.47 -13.11 -20.51
C TYR A 119 1.37 -12.56 -19.59
N HIS A 120 0.11 -12.90 -19.90
CA HIS A 120 -1.07 -12.45 -19.17
C HIS A 120 -1.86 -13.65 -18.65
N ASP A 121 -2.42 -13.56 -17.44
CA ASP A 121 -3.37 -14.55 -16.94
C ASP A 121 -4.79 -14.18 -17.40
N HIS A 122 -5.49 -15.12 -18.00
CA HIS A 122 -6.87 -14.92 -18.49
C HIS A 122 -7.94 -15.30 -17.47
N ALA A 123 -7.57 -15.82 -16.29
CA ALA A 123 -8.51 -16.21 -15.23
C ALA A 123 -8.83 -15.07 -14.23
N ILE A 124 -7.98 -14.04 -14.14
CA ILE A 124 -8.05 -13.01 -13.09
C ILE A 124 -8.01 -11.61 -13.70
N SER A 125 -8.88 -10.70 -13.23
CA SER A 125 -8.91 -9.30 -13.65
C SER A 125 -8.09 -8.39 -12.72
N LEU A 126 -7.66 -7.24 -13.24
CA LEU A 126 -6.82 -6.26 -12.53
C LEU A 126 -7.45 -5.73 -11.22
N LEU A 127 -8.77 -5.84 -11.06
CA LEU A 127 -9.48 -5.58 -9.80
C LEU A 127 -9.00 -6.47 -8.64
N PHE A 128 -8.65 -7.74 -8.89
CA PHE A 128 -8.10 -8.64 -7.87
C PHE A 128 -6.77 -8.12 -7.33
N LEU A 129 -5.89 -7.65 -8.22
CA LEU A 129 -4.62 -7.04 -7.84
C LEU A 129 -4.82 -5.71 -7.10
N ALA A 130 -5.75 -4.88 -7.56
CA ALA A 130 -6.15 -3.67 -6.86
C ALA A 130 -6.65 -3.99 -5.44
N TRP A 131 -7.47 -5.03 -5.25
CA TRP A 131 -7.94 -5.48 -3.94
C TRP A 131 -6.79 -5.98 -3.06
N GLY A 132 -5.89 -6.81 -3.60
CA GLY A 132 -4.69 -7.25 -2.88
C GLY A 132 -3.86 -6.07 -2.36
N GLN A 133 -3.65 -5.04 -3.17
CA GLN A 133 -2.95 -3.83 -2.73
C GLN A 133 -3.75 -3.00 -1.70
N PHE A 134 -5.07 -2.89 -1.87
CA PHE A 134 -5.94 -2.24 -0.90
C PHE A 134 -5.90 -2.95 0.47
N MET A 135 -5.77 -4.28 0.49
CA MET A 135 -5.58 -5.04 1.73
C MET A 135 -4.18 -4.88 2.32
N ASP A 136 -3.11 -4.88 1.50
CA ASP A 136 -1.74 -4.64 1.96
C ASP A 136 -1.63 -3.31 2.71
N HIS A 137 -2.21 -2.26 2.13
CA HIS A 137 -2.25 -0.91 2.70
C HIS A 137 -3.27 -0.74 3.85
N ASP A 138 -4.08 -1.77 4.17
CA ASP A 138 -4.99 -1.75 5.33
C ASP A 138 -4.25 -2.20 6.60
N PHE A 139 -3.71 -3.42 6.55
CA PHE A 139 -3.06 -4.02 7.72
C PHE A 139 -1.56 -3.74 7.84
N THR A 140 -0.88 -3.20 6.81
CA THR A 140 0.57 -3.02 6.83
C THR A 140 1.11 -1.77 6.17
N LEU A 141 2.00 -1.07 6.89
CA LEU A 141 2.94 -0.11 6.32
C LEU A 141 4.21 -0.11 7.16
N THR A 142 5.36 -0.44 6.55
CA THR A 142 6.65 -0.43 7.27
C THR A 142 7.10 1.01 7.49
N ALA A 143 7.50 1.35 8.72
CA ALA A 143 8.12 2.63 9.01
C ALA A 143 9.46 2.78 8.26
N THR A 144 9.64 3.82 7.46
CA THR A 144 10.92 4.19 6.84
C THR A 144 11.35 5.61 7.27
N PRO A 145 12.65 5.98 7.14
CA PRO A 145 13.10 7.35 7.35
C PRO A 145 12.37 8.30 6.40
N LEU A 146 11.86 9.42 6.92
CA LEU A 146 11.18 10.45 6.13
C LEU A 146 11.98 11.75 6.09
N ASP A 147 11.94 12.42 4.95
CA ASP A 147 12.44 13.77 4.76
C ASP A 147 11.61 14.78 5.60
N PRO A 148 12.26 15.73 6.30
CA PRO A 148 11.58 16.60 7.27
C PRO A 148 10.64 17.64 6.66
N GLU A 149 10.79 17.98 5.37
CA GLU A 149 9.94 18.99 4.70
C GLU A 149 8.80 18.32 3.92
N THR A 150 9.13 17.34 3.08
CA THR A 150 8.19 16.68 2.15
C THR A 150 7.45 15.50 2.78
N ARG A 151 8.00 14.90 3.85
CA ARG A 151 7.50 13.68 4.51
C ARG A 151 7.41 12.44 3.60
N ASN A 152 8.13 12.44 2.48
CA ASN A 152 8.40 11.27 1.65
C ASN A 152 9.77 10.66 2.01
N GLU A 153 10.19 9.55 1.39
CA GLU A 153 11.56 9.03 1.63
C GLU A 153 12.63 9.96 1.00
N PRO A 154 13.79 10.19 1.65
CA PRO A 154 14.77 11.17 1.17
C PRO A 154 15.45 10.80 -0.17
N GLU A 155 15.28 11.62 -1.20
CA GLU A 155 15.76 11.31 -2.56
C GLU A 155 17.29 11.38 -2.79
N ARG A 156 18.11 11.80 -1.80
CA ARG A 156 19.53 12.18 -2.00
C ARG A 156 20.48 11.87 -0.84
N ASN A 157 20.19 10.90 0.02
CA ASN A 157 20.96 10.66 1.25
C ASN A 157 21.97 9.51 1.18
N CYS A 158 21.67 8.40 0.50
CA CYS A 158 22.52 7.20 0.55
C CYS A 158 23.40 7.05 -0.69
N CYS A 159 22.93 7.40 -1.88
CA CYS A 159 23.75 7.31 -3.09
C CYS A 159 24.79 8.43 -3.21
N VAL A 160 24.47 9.62 -2.71
CA VAL A 160 25.26 10.85 -2.89
C VAL A 160 26.33 11.05 -1.80
N LEU A 161 26.04 10.66 -0.55
CA LEU A 161 26.96 10.88 0.57
C LEU A 161 28.10 9.85 0.59
N PRO A 162 29.33 10.25 0.98
CA PRO A 162 30.40 9.30 1.31
C PRO A 162 29.99 8.35 2.43
N GLU A 163 30.49 7.12 2.42
CA GLU A 163 30.16 6.06 3.41
C GLU A 163 30.26 6.52 4.88
N HIS A 164 31.29 7.31 5.22
CA HIS A 164 31.49 7.88 6.57
C HIS A 164 30.52 9.04 6.94
N GLN A 165 29.61 9.41 6.04
CA GLN A 165 28.59 10.45 6.20
C GLN A 165 27.17 9.92 5.93
N GLN A 166 27.05 8.71 5.36
CA GLN A 166 25.77 8.01 5.24
C GLN A 166 25.16 7.75 6.63
N HIS A 167 23.84 7.82 6.74
CA HIS A 167 23.14 7.46 7.96
C HIS A 167 23.11 5.92 8.14
N GLN A 168 23.09 5.42 9.38
CA GLN A 168 23.05 3.97 9.68
C GLN A 168 21.82 3.20 9.12
N GLU A 169 20.83 3.95 8.61
CA GLU A 169 19.62 3.45 7.98
C GLU A 169 19.67 3.46 6.44
N CYS A 170 20.80 3.86 5.85
CA CYS A 170 21.11 3.60 4.45
C CYS A 170 21.43 2.12 4.21
N LEU A 171 21.04 1.61 3.04
CA LEU A 171 21.46 0.30 2.52
C LEU A 171 21.34 0.32 0.99
N GLU A 172 22.06 1.23 0.34
CA GLU A 172 21.83 1.57 -1.07
C GLU A 172 22.18 0.44 -2.05
N ILE A 173 21.42 0.36 -3.14
CA ILE A 173 21.64 -0.66 -4.16
C ILE A 173 22.61 -0.09 -5.19
N ARG A 174 23.92 -0.29 -4.98
CA ARG A 174 24.96 -0.01 -5.97
C ARG A 174 24.69 -0.80 -7.25
N LEU A 175 24.66 -0.12 -8.38
CA LEU A 175 24.28 -0.71 -9.68
C LEU A 175 25.49 -1.34 -10.39
N PRO A 176 25.31 -2.44 -11.13
CA PRO A 176 26.37 -3.01 -11.96
C PRO A 176 26.78 -2.06 -13.09
N LYS A 177 28.09 -1.98 -13.40
CA LYS A 177 28.59 -1.19 -14.55
C LYS A 177 28.11 -1.74 -15.91
N ASP A 178 27.67 -2.99 -15.90
CA ASP A 178 27.08 -3.77 -16.98
C ASP A 178 25.54 -3.88 -16.90
N ASP A 179 24.88 -3.04 -16.09
CA ASP A 179 23.41 -2.92 -16.10
C ASP A 179 22.91 -2.41 -17.46
N GLN A 180 21.96 -3.11 -18.06
CA GLN A 180 21.48 -2.84 -19.42
C GLN A 180 20.62 -1.57 -19.54
N PHE A 181 20.11 -1.04 -18.41
CA PHE A 181 19.21 0.10 -18.39
C PHE A 181 19.89 1.33 -17.76
N TYR A 182 20.32 1.25 -16.50
CA TYR A 182 20.80 2.43 -15.76
C TYR A 182 22.13 2.99 -16.28
N SER A 183 22.96 2.16 -16.93
CA SER A 183 24.20 2.61 -17.57
C SER A 183 23.95 3.62 -18.70
N LEU A 184 22.81 3.53 -19.39
CA LEU A 184 22.37 4.46 -20.44
C LEU A 184 22.08 5.86 -19.89
N PHE A 185 21.80 5.97 -18.59
CA PHE A 185 21.48 7.20 -17.88
C PHE A 185 22.61 7.67 -16.95
N HIS A 186 23.74 6.97 -16.95
CA HIS A 186 24.90 7.21 -16.07
C HIS A 186 24.58 7.12 -14.57
N GLN A 187 23.59 6.30 -14.19
CA GLN A 187 23.22 6.06 -12.80
C GLN A 187 23.93 4.80 -12.28
N ASP A 188 24.61 4.90 -11.13
CA ASP A 188 25.40 3.83 -10.52
C ASP A 188 24.89 3.38 -9.13
N CYS A 189 23.73 3.89 -8.71
CA CYS A 189 23.11 3.61 -7.42
C CYS A 189 21.58 3.84 -7.42
N LEU A 190 20.85 3.07 -6.62
CA LEU A 190 19.45 3.34 -6.23
C LEU A 190 19.39 3.65 -4.72
N GLU A 191 18.68 4.73 -4.37
CA GLU A 191 18.40 5.07 -2.97
C GLU A 191 17.54 3.96 -2.35
N PHE A 192 17.94 3.46 -1.18
CA PHE A 192 17.19 2.43 -0.45
C PHE A 192 17.44 2.57 1.06
N PHE A 193 16.34 2.64 1.81
CA PHE A 193 16.35 2.83 3.25
C PHE A 193 15.93 1.58 4.00
N ARG A 194 16.49 1.40 5.19
CA ARG A 194 16.18 0.31 6.09
C ARG A 194 14.93 0.66 6.91
N GLY A 195 13.91 -0.20 6.87
CA GLY A 195 12.71 -0.07 7.70
C GLY A 195 13.08 0.07 9.18
N LEU A 196 12.63 1.17 9.81
CA LEU A 196 13.07 1.66 11.12
C LEU A 196 12.87 0.61 12.22
N PRO A 197 13.81 0.49 13.17
CA PRO A 197 13.75 -0.54 14.22
C PRO A 197 12.61 -0.26 15.21
N GLY A 198 11.74 -1.24 15.41
CA GLY A 198 10.63 -1.19 16.37
C GLY A 198 11.03 -1.63 17.78
N VAL A 199 10.27 -1.16 18.78
CA VAL A 199 10.35 -1.68 20.15
C VAL A 199 9.64 -3.02 20.20
N ARG A 200 10.28 -4.04 20.78
CA ARG A 200 9.67 -5.36 20.98
C ARG A 200 8.52 -5.28 22.00
N GLN A 201 7.48 -6.10 21.82
CA GLN A 201 6.30 -6.17 22.71
C GLN A 201 6.68 -6.42 24.19
N ASP A 202 7.81 -7.09 24.45
CA ASP A 202 8.31 -7.38 25.79
C ASP A 202 9.34 -6.36 26.33
N CYS A 203 9.56 -5.26 25.60
CA CYS A 203 10.55 -4.20 25.85
C CYS A 203 12.01 -4.68 26.07
N LYS A 204 12.34 -5.93 25.72
CA LYS A 204 13.71 -6.47 25.88
C LYS A 204 14.59 -6.09 24.69
N LEU A 205 15.90 -6.06 24.93
CA LEU A 205 16.90 -6.07 23.87
C LEU A 205 16.78 -7.36 23.05
N GLY A 206 17.02 -7.26 21.74
CA GLY A 206 16.98 -8.40 20.85
C GLY A 206 17.34 -8.02 19.41
N VAL A 207 17.12 -8.98 18.51
CA VAL A 207 17.25 -8.82 17.06
C VAL A 207 16.33 -7.72 16.51
N ARG A 208 16.80 -7.02 15.47
CA ARG A 208 16.06 -5.95 14.81
C ARG A 208 14.80 -6.48 14.12
N ALA A 209 13.67 -5.86 14.44
CA ALA A 209 12.42 -5.97 13.70
C ALA A 209 12.01 -4.57 13.21
N PRO A 210 11.54 -4.39 11.97
CA PRO A 210 10.82 -3.18 11.59
C PRO A 210 9.47 -3.10 12.31
N PHE A 211 8.86 -1.91 12.36
CA PHE A 211 7.50 -1.72 12.91
C PHE A 211 6.47 -1.32 11.86
N ASN A 212 5.22 -1.67 12.17
CA ASN A 212 4.03 -1.33 11.40
C ASN A 212 3.50 0.05 11.85
N ILE A 213 3.20 0.97 10.92
CA ILE A 213 2.56 2.26 11.26
C ILE A 213 1.05 2.27 11.03
N LEU A 214 0.44 1.08 10.86
CA LEU A 214 -0.98 0.80 10.85
C LEU A 214 -1.33 -0.23 11.93
N THR A 215 -2.62 -0.48 12.18
CA THR A 215 -3.04 -1.68 12.93
C THR A 215 -2.87 -2.91 12.03
N SER A 216 -2.74 -4.09 12.62
CA SER A 216 -2.55 -5.36 11.90
C SER A 216 -3.86 -6.11 11.60
N VAL A 217 -5.01 -5.52 11.95
CA VAL A 217 -6.35 -6.09 11.73
C VAL A 217 -7.02 -5.45 10.51
N ILE A 218 -7.95 -6.17 9.88
CA ILE A 218 -8.77 -5.62 8.79
C ILE A 218 -9.80 -4.66 9.39
N ASP A 219 -9.43 -3.39 9.53
CA ASP A 219 -10.26 -2.31 10.05
C ASP A 219 -10.41 -1.11 9.10
N VAL A 220 -9.86 -1.24 7.89
CA VAL A 220 -9.92 -0.31 6.75
C VAL A 220 -9.20 1.02 7.02
N ASN A 221 -7.98 0.94 7.55
CA ASN A 221 -7.03 2.05 7.69
C ASN A 221 -6.78 2.81 6.38
N THR A 222 -6.85 2.12 5.23
CA THR A 222 -6.77 2.73 3.88
C THR A 222 -7.75 3.87 3.67
N VAL A 223 -8.91 3.79 4.34
CA VAL A 223 -9.95 4.81 4.36
C VAL A 223 -9.83 5.61 5.65
N TYR A 224 -9.86 4.94 6.80
CA TYR A 224 -10.14 5.54 8.11
C TYR A 224 -8.93 6.12 8.86
N GLY A 225 -7.71 5.81 8.40
CA GLY A 225 -6.44 6.30 8.91
C GLY A 225 -6.01 5.70 10.27
N GLY A 226 -4.79 5.15 10.32
CA GLY A 226 -4.19 4.52 11.51
C GLY A 226 -3.87 5.44 12.71
N SER A 227 -4.51 6.60 12.85
CA SER A 227 -4.45 7.39 14.09
C SER A 227 -5.66 8.29 14.27
N HIS A 228 -6.09 8.47 15.53
CA HIS A 228 -7.24 9.34 15.87
C HIS A 228 -7.01 10.81 15.45
N ARG A 229 -5.76 11.28 15.40
CA ARG A 229 -5.41 12.62 14.86
C ARG A 229 -5.65 12.70 13.36
N HIS A 230 -5.22 11.70 12.60
CA HIS A 230 -5.49 11.65 11.16
C HIS A 230 -7.00 11.55 10.96
N ALA A 231 -7.64 10.49 11.46
CA ALA A 231 -9.08 10.27 11.41
C ALA A 231 -9.91 11.56 11.68
N ASN A 232 -9.68 12.29 12.77
CA ASN A 232 -10.48 13.49 13.06
C ASN A 232 -10.35 14.63 12.03
N ARG A 233 -9.24 14.73 11.28
CA ARG A 233 -9.08 15.73 10.20
C ARG A 233 -9.98 15.44 9.00
N LEU A 234 -10.25 14.16 8.73
CA LEU A 234 -10.90 13.68 7.50
C LEU A 234 -12.44 13.82 7.63
N ARG A 235 -12.94 14.02 8.88
CA ARG A 235 -14.34 14.26 9.24
C ARG A 235 -14.83 15.63 8.80
N GLU A 236 -16.06 15.68 8.28
CA GLU A 236 -16.82 16.93 8.16
C GLU A 236 -17.27 17.45 9.54
N GLY A 237 -17.34 16.55 10.54
CA GLY A 237 -17.77 16.86 11.91
C GLY A 237 -19.29 16.93 12.07
N VAL A 238 -20.06 16.87 10.98
CA VAL A 238 -21.52 16.94 10.94
C VAL A 238 -22.10 15.67 10.33
N GLY A 239 -23.21 15.16 10.88
CA GLY A 239 -23.99 14.06 10.29
C GLY A 239 -23.28 12.70 10.17
N GLY A 240 -22.10 12.53 10.79
CA GLY A 240 -21.24 11.36 10.59
C GLY A 240 -20.49 11.34 9.25
N LEU A 241 -20.59 12.42 8.46
CA LEU A 241 -20.08 12.47 7.10
C LEU A 241 -18.55 12.64 7.02
N MET A 242 -18.02 12.18 5.90
CA MET A 242 -16.67 12.53 5.45
C MET A 242 -16.65 13.91 4.82
N LYS A 243 -15.50 14.60 4.92
CA LYS A 243 -15.17 15.60 3.91
C LYS A 243 -15.09 14.92 2.55
N MET A 244 -15.54 15.60 1.50
CA MET A 244 -15.44 15.14 0.11
C MET A 244 -15.00 16.31 -0.78
N ASN A 245 -14.51 16.00 -1.98
CA ASN A 245 -14.16 16.99 -2.99
C ASN A 245 -15.24 17.04 -4.09
N ASN A 246 -15.97 18.16 -4.10
CA ASN A 246 -17.17 18.33 -4.92
C ASN A 246 -16.86 18.97 -6.29
N VAL A 247 -15.63 18.82 -6.80
CA VAL A 247 -15.11 19.42 -8.05
C VAL A 247 -15.99 19.17 -9.29
N PHE A 248 -16.78 18.09 -9.34
CA PHE A 248 -17.68 17.79 -10.45
C PHE A 248 -19.17 18.00 -10.17
N LYS A 249 -19.53 18.68 -9.07
CA LYS A 249 -20.93 18.89 -8.64
C LYS A 249 -21.81 19.52 -9.72
N ASP A 250 -21.27 20.51 -10.44
CA ASP A 250 -21.99 21.22 -11.51
C ASP A 250 -22.19 20.35 -12.77
N LEU A 251 -21.50 19.21 -12.88
CA LEU A 251 -21.68 18.20 -13.92
C LEU A 251 -22.66 17.09 -13.50
N GLY A 252 -23.18 17.11 -12.27
CA GLY A 252 -24.01 16.04 -11.70
C GLY A 252 -23.25 14.73 -11.45
N LEU A 253 -21.91 14.75 -11.52
CA LEU A 253 -21.08 13.58 -11.24
C LEU A 253 -20.79 13.45 -9.74
N ARG A 254 -20.30 12.28 -9.35
CA ARG A 254 -20.06 11.94 -7.95
C ARG A 254 -18.83 12.65 -7.39
N GLU A 255 -18.79 12.80 -6.07
CA GLU A 255 -17.73 13.48 -5.34
C GLU A 255 -16.46 12.60 -5.27
N LEU A 256 -15.29 13.24 -5.31
CA LEU A 256 -13.99 12.60 -5.07
C LEU A 256 -13.62 12.65 -3.60
N LEU A 257 -12.53 11.97 -3.22
CA LEU A 257 -11.91 12.13 -1.91
C LEU A 257 -11.48 13.60 -1.67
N PRO A 258 -11.55 14.11 -0.42
CA PRO A 258 -11.20 15.47 -0.05
C PRO A 258 -9.71 15.78 -0.26
N THR A 259 -9.41 17.04 -0.59
CA THR A 259 -8.04 17.50 -0.85
C THR A 259 -7.21 17.68 0.43
N LYS A 260 -6.05 17.02 0.55
CA LYS A 260 -5.03 17.29 1.57
C LYS A 260 -4.64 18.77 1.54
N THR A 261 -4.93 19.51 2.61
CA THR A 261 -4.49 20.90 2.82
C THR A 261 -3.20 20.99 3.63
N ASP A 262 -2.99 20.04 4.54
CA ASP A 262 -1.76 19.90 5.33
C ASP A 262 -0.81 18.95 4.58
N PHE A 263 0.50 19.28 4.51
CA PHE A 263 1.55 18.44 3.89
C PHE A 263 1.17 17.89 2.50
N VAL A 264 0.90 18.81 1.57
CA VAL A 264 0.24 18.57 0.27
C VAL A 264 0.90 17.56 -0.68
N ASP A 265 2.17 17.18 -0.44
CA ASP A 265 2.95 16.22 -1.23
C ASP A 265 3.21 14.88 -0.49
N GLU A 266 2.66 14.67 0.70
CA GLU A 266 2.86 13.44 1.49
C GLU A 266 2.14 12.25 0.81
N GLY A 267 2.92 11.35 0.20
CA GLY A 267 2.44 10.16 -0.52
C GLY A 267 2.16 10.35 -2.02
N CYS A 268 2.47 11.52 -2.59
CA CYS A 268 2.20 11.82 -4.00
C CYS A 268 3.23 12.81 -4.57
N THR A 269 3.26 13.01 -5.90
CA THR A 269 4.27 13.90 -6.51
C THR A 269 3.63 14.87 -7.50
N ARG A 270 3.57 16.16 -7.18
CA ARG A 270 2.93 17.16 -8.05
C ARG A 270 3.71 17.41 -9.35
N SER A 271 2.98 17.40 -10.45
CA SER A 271 3.39 18.06 -11.71
C SER A 271 3.26 19.59 -11.57
N SER A 272 3.82 20.36 -12.50
CA SER A 272 4.12 21.80 -12.38
C SER A 272 2.93 22.78 -12.26
N SER A 273 1.72 22.34 -11.88
CA SER A 273 0.54 23.18 -11.66
C SER A 273 0.25 23.35 -10.16
N PRO A 274 0.18 24.58 -9.61
CA PRO A 274 0.04 24.84 -8.17
C PRO A 274 -1.41 24.65 -7.64
N THR A 275 -2.21 23.80 -8.28
CA THR A 275 -3.69 23.75 -8.13
C THR A 275 -4.26 22.35 -7.91
N LEU A 276 -3.40 21.34 -7.66
CA LEU A 276 -3.78 19.92 -7.54
C LEU A 276 -3.24 19.34 -6.23
N PHE A 277 -4.03 18.48 -5.59
CA PHE A 277 -3.83 17.97 -4.21
C PHE A 277 -4.19 16.47 -4.10
N CYS A 278 -3.91 15.85 -2.94
CA CYS A 278 -4.05 14.40 -2.67
C CYS A 278 -5.16 14.09 -1.63
N PHE A 279 -5.32 12.87 -1.10
CA PHE A 279 -6.63 12.36 -0.58
C PHE A 279 -6.69 11.76 0.86
N GLU A 280 -7.89 11.69 1.50
CA GLU A 280 -8.17 11.32 2.94
C GLU A 280 -9.63 10.79 3.22
N ALA A 281 -9.96 9.97 4.26
CA ALA A 281 -11.37 9.47 4.54
C ALA A 281 -11.75 9.00 6.01
N VAL A 282 -13.03 8.69 6.35
CA VAL A 282 -13.58 8.59 7.76
C VAL A 282 -15.01 8.00 7.87
N GLN A 283 -15.61 7.51 8.97
CA GLN A 283 -15.19 6.84 10.24
C GLN A 283 -16.44 6.24 10.94
N GLU A 284 -17.62 6.89 10.95
CA GLU A 284 -18.82 6.35 11.67
C GLU A 284 -19.40 5.09 11.00
N THR A 285 -19.33 4.99 9.66
CA THR A 285 -19.72 3.78 8.91
C THR A 285 -18.68 2.65 9.03
N ARG A 286 -17.55 2.87 9.73
CA ARG A 286 -16.39 1.96 9.73
C ARG A 286 -16.77 0.52 10.03
N HIS A 287 -17.57 0.26 11.07
CA HIS A 287 -17.89 -1.14 11.43
C HIS A 287 -18.65 -1.90 10.32
N ILE A 288 -19.53 -1.22 9.57
CA ILE A 288 -20.26 -1.82 8.44
C ILE A 288 -19.30 -2.03 7.26
N VAL A 289 -18.47 -1.04 6.95
CA VAL A 289 -17.55 -1.10 5.81
C VAL A 289 -16.38 -2.05 6.05
N SER A 290 -15.82 -2.11 7.27
CA SER A 290 -14.87 -3.14 7.69
C SER A 290 -15.49 -4.52 7.61
N ALA A 291 -16.75 -4.71 8.03
CA ALA A 291 -17.46 -5.97 7.85
C ALA A 291 -17.65 -6.33 6.35
N MET A 292 -17.92 -5.36 5.47
CA MET A 292 -17.99 -5.57 4.02
C MET A 292 -16.62 -5.94 3.42
N VAL A 293 -15.55 -5.24 3.80
CA VAL A 293 -14.17 -5.52 3.34
C VAL A 293 -13.69 -6.88 3.85
N GLN A 294 -13.98 -7.24 5.10
CA GLN A 294 -13.76 -8.58 5.64
C GLN A 294 -14.56 -9.62 4.85
N HIS A 295 -15.86 -9.40 4.62
CA HIS A 295 -16.70 -10.34 3.88
C HIS A 295 -16.17 -10.59 2.46
N ILE A 296 -15.92 -9.55 1.66
CA ILE A 296 -15.35 -9.67 0.31
C ILE A 296 -13.98 -10.36 0.35
N THR A 297 -13.15 -10.05 1.36
CA THR A 297 -11.83 -10.68 1.50
C THR A 297 -11.92 -12.18 1.76
N PHE A 298 -12.76 -12.62 2.69
CA PHE A 298 -12.90 -14.04 3.04
C PHE A 298 -13.81 -14.84 2.08
N HIS A 299 -14.77 -14.19 1.42
CA HIS A 299 -15.73 -14.83 0.51
C HIS A 299 -15.25 -14.89 -0.95
N GLU A 300 -14.51 -13.87 -1.42
CA GLU A 300 -14.17 -13.72 -2.84
C GLU A 300 -12.65 -13.73 -3.08
N PHE A 301 -11.89 -12.91 -2.35
CA PHE A 301 -10.45 -12.76 -2.60
C PHE A 301 -9.62 -13.97 -2.13
N LEU A 302 -9.77 -14.41 -0.87
CA LEU A 302 -8.98 -15.50 -0.31
C LEU A 302 -9.27 -16.87 -0.94
N PRO A 303 -10.51 -17.25 -1.32
CA PRO A 303 -10.76 -18.50 -2.05
C PRO A 303 -10.08 -18.54 -3.42
N LEU A 304 -9.98 -17.41 -4.12
CA LEU A 304 -9.24 -17.30 -5.40
C LEU A 304 -7.72 -17.38 -5.19
N LEU A 305 -7.20 -16.72 -4.14
CA LEU A 305 -5.76 -16.67 -3.85
C LEU A 305 -5.20 -17.98 -3.26
N LEU A 306 -5.88 -18.55 -2.27
CA LEU A 306 -5.40 -19.70 -1.48
C LEU A 306 -5.97 -21.03 -1.97
N GLY A 307 -7.09 -20.99 -2.69
CA GLY A 307 -7.82 -22.15 -3.13
C GLY A 307 -8.66 -22.80 -2.02
N GLU A 308 -9.81 -23.30 -2.43
CA GLU A 308 -10.81 -24.07 -1.67
C GLU A 308 -10.26 -25.06 -0.61
N LYS A 309 -9.14 -25.73 -0.91
CA LYS A 309 -8.52 -26.69 0.02
C LYS A 309 -7.85 -26.01 1.20
N VAL A 310 -7.18 -24.88 0.99
CA VAL A 310 -6.52 -24.12 2.06
C VAL A 310 -7.57 -23.43 2.92
N MET A 311 -8.59 -22.81 2.30
CA MET A 311 -9.70 -22.17 3.02
C MET A 311 -10.35 -23.11 4.04
N ARG A 312 -10.70 -24.34 3.63
CA ARG A 312 -11.23 -25.36 4.56
C ARG A 312 -10.22 -25.83 5.60
N ASN A 313 -8.98 -26.09 5.21
CA ASN A 313 -7.95 -26.61 6.12
C ASN A 313 -7.64 -25.65 7.28
N TYR A 314 -7.80 -24.34 7.08
CA TYR A 314 -7.55 -23.30 8.08
C TYR A 314 -8.83 -22.68 8.67
N GLY A 315 -10.02 -23.20 8.35
CA GLY A 315 -11.29 -22.69 8.88
C GLY A 315 -11.67 -21.28 8.41
N LEU A 316 -11.21 -20.88 7.22
CA LEU A 316 -11.37 -19.52 6.67
C LEU A 316 -12.64 -19.35 5.82
N THR A 317 -13.38 -20.44 5.57
CA THR A 317 -14.66 -20.40 4.84
C THR A 317 -15.74 -19.78 5.73
N LEU A 318 -16.48 -18.80 5.21
CA LEU A 318 -17.57 -18.15 5.95
C LEU A 318 -18.75 -19.09 6.22
N GLU A 319 -19.36 -18.94 7.40
CA GLU A 319 -20.62 -19.60 7.74
C GLU A 319 -21.77 -19.10 6.87
N HIS A 320 -22.62 -20.01 6.39
CA HIS A 320 -23.75 -19.65 5.52
C HIS A 320 -24.89 -18.92 6.27
N GLN A 321 -24.97 -19.04 7.59
CA GLN A 321 -25.98 -18.39 8.45
C GLN A 321 -25.42 -18.13 9.86
N GLY A 322 -25.91 -17.09 10.52
CA GLY A 322 -25.54 -16.76 11.91
C GLY A 322 -24.33 -15.83 12.02
N TYR A 323 -23.62 -15.94 13.15
CA TYR A 323 -22.38 -15.22 13.44
C TYR A 323 -21.29 -16.24 13.79
N TRP A 324 -20.06 -15.96 13.40
CA TRP A 324 -18.89 -16.70 13.86
C TRP A 324 -18.52 -16.24 15.28
N ASP A 325 -18.40 -17.19 16.22
CA ASP A 325 -18.19 -16.95 17.65
C ASP A 325 -16.79 -17.33 18.16
N GLY A 326 -15.92 -17.85 17.28
CA GLY A 326 -14.57 -18.35 17.59
C GLY A 326 -13.51 -17.30 17.96
N TYR A 327 -13.90 -16.10 18.42
CA TYR A 327 -12.95 -15.05 18.81
C TYR A 327 -12.15 -15.45 20.07
N ASP A 328 -10.85 -15.67 19.89
CA ASP A 328 -9.91 -15.94 20.97
C ASP A 328 -9.06 -14.70 21.31
N PRO A 329 -9.23 -14.08 22.50
CA PRO A 329 -8.42 -12.94 22.93
C PRO A 329 -6.95 -13.28 23.26
N ALA A 330 -6.56 -14.57 23.23
CA ALA A 330 -5.16 -15.00 23.35
C ALA A 330 -4.44 -15.13 22.00
N THR A 331 -5.13 -14.94 20.87
CA THR A 331 -4.51 -14.90 19.54
C THR A 331 -3.66 -13.63 19.37
N ASP A 332 -2.48 -13.75 18.74
CA ASP A 332 -1.64 -12.62 18.35
C ASP A 332 -2.07 -12.09 16.96
N PRO A 333 -2.68 -10.89 16.84
CA PRO A 333 -3.03 -10.29 15.56
C PRO A 333 -1.84 -9.64 14.81
N SER A 334 -0.61 -9.70 15.32
CA SER A 334 0.55 -9.01 14.72
C SER A 334 0.96 -9.61 13.38
N MET A 335 1.10 -8.78 12.34
CA MET A 335 1.57 -9.25 11.03
C MET A 335 3.03 -9.72 11.07
N THR A 336 3.33 -10.86 10.44
CA THR A 336 4.70 -11.43 10.44
C THR A 336 5.63 -10.70 9.47
N ALA A 337 6.88 -10.48 9.86
CA ALA A 337 7.86 -9.79 9.02
C ALA A 337 8.09 -10.48 7.65
N ALA A 338 7.88 -11.79 7.55
CA ALA A 338 7.97 -12.55 6.30
C ALA A 338 6.77 -12.31 5.37
N PHE A 339 5.56 -12.13 5.91
CA PHE A 339 4.36 -11.84 5.14
C PHE A 339 4.47 -10.47 4.45
N ILE A 340 4.84 -9.44 5.22
CA ILE A 340 4.82 -8.03 4.81
C ILE A 340 5.97 -7.66 3.85
N THR A 341 7.13 -8.30 4.03
CA THR A 341 8.35 -8.04 3.26
C THR A 341 8.40 -8.85 1.95
N ALA A 342 7.74 -10.02 1.91
CA ALA A 342 7.88 -10.96 0.78
C ALA A 342 6.56 -11.62 0.37
N ALA A 343 5.88 -12.35 1.26
CA ALA A 343 4.82 -13.26 0.81
C ALA A 343 3.63 -12.54 0.16
N PHE A 344 3.18 -11.40 0.72
CA PHE A 344 2.06 -10.63 0.17
C PHE A 344 2.47 -9.71 -0.99
N ARG A 345 3.78 -9.58 -1.29
CA ARG A 345 4.30 -8.85 -2.45
C ARG A 345 4.13 -9.61 -3.78
N PHE A 346 3.59 -10.83 -3.77
CA PHE A 346 3.36 -11.66 -4.97
C PHE A 346 2.64 -10.89 -6.10
N GLY A 347 1.70 -10.01 -5.75
CA GLY A 347 0.96 -9.18 -6.70
C GLY A 347 1.82 -8.26 -7.58
N HIS A 348 3.09 -8.02 -7.23
CA HIS A 348 3.99 -7.25 -8.10
C HIS A 348 4.28 -7.97 -9.44
N SER A 349 4.21 -9.31 -9.48
CA SER A 349 4.27 -10.10 -10.73
C SER A 349 3.02 -9.99 -11.61
N LEU A 350 1.89 -9.57 -11.03
CA LEU A 350 0.60 -9.44 -11.71
C LEU A 350 0.42 -8.07 -12.40
N LEU A 351 1.35 -7.14 -12.21
CA LEU A 351 1.22 -5.74 -12.66
C LEU A 351 1.40 -5.60 -14.18
N PRO A 352 0.41 -5.06 -14.92
CA PRO A 352 0.54 -4.83 -16.35
C PRO A 352 1.33 -3.56 -16.66
N SER A 353 2.08 -3.57 -17.77
CA SER A 353 2.89 -2.43 -18.25
C SER A 353 2.06 -1.17 -18.54
N ALA A 354 0.75 -1.30 -18.71
CA ALA A 354 -0.20 -0.20 -18.86
C ALA A 354 -1.57 -0.58 -18.28
N VAL A 355 -2.30 0.41 -17.77
CA VAL A 355 -3.69 0.26 -17.29
C VAL A 355 -4.66 0.76 -18.36
N GLU A 356 -5.68 -0.03 -18.66
CA GLU A 356 -6.71 0.26 -19.66
C GLU A 356 -7.82 1.18 -19.12
N ARG A 357 -8.48 1.89 -20.04
CA ARG A 357 -9.69 2.70 -19.80
C ARG A 357 -10.81 2.29 -20.75
N TRP A 358 -12.01 2.13 -20.19
CA TRP A 358 -13.18 1.61 -20.91
C TRP A 358 -14.45 2.40 -20.58
N SER A 359 -15.25 2.77 -21.58
CA SER A 359 -16.50 3.49 -21.33
C SER A 359 -17.57 2.61 -20.68
N PRO A 360 -18.60 3.19 -20.02
CA PRO A 360 -19.81 2.48 -19.61
C PRO A 360 -20.56 1.79 -20.77
N SER A 361 -20.36 2.26 -22.01
CA SER A 361 -20.81 1.62 -23.25
C SER A 361 -19.88 0.52 -23.77
N ASN A 362 -19.00 -0.01 -22.91
CA ASN A 362 -18.07 -1.11 -23.16
C ASN A 362 -17.06 -0.88 -24.30
N LYS A 363 -16.74 0.39 -24.60
CA LYS A 363 -15.78 0.79 -25.65
C LYS A 363 -14.40 1.05 -25.04
N PHE A 364 -13.34 0.54 -25.66
CA PHE A 364 -11.97 0.89 -25.30
C PHE A 364 -11.69 2.38 -25.57
N MET A 365 -11.20 3.09 -24.55
CA MET A 365 -10.90 4.54 -24.58
C MET A 365 -9.40 4.83 -24.67
N GLY A 366 -8.55 3.82 -24.42
CA GLY A 366 -7.09 3.90 -24.45
C GLY A 366 -6.46 3.16 -23.27
N SER A 367 -5.14 3.20 -23.18
CA SER A 367 -4.39 2.74 -22.01
C SER A 367 -3.31 3.76 -21.63
N VAL A 368 -2.86 3.73 -20.38
CA VAL A 368 -1.80 4.59 -19.85
C VAL A 368 -0.75 3.72 -19.16
N ARG A 369 0.50 3.90 -19.57
CA ARG A 369 1.69 3.24 -18.99
C ARG A 369 1.72 3.32 -17.47
N LEU A 370 2.03 2.22 -16.79
CA LEU A 370 1.98 2.13 -15.33
C LEU A 370 2.94 3.14 -14.66
N SER A 371 4.14 3.34 -15.23
CA SER A 371 5.12 4.35 -14.80
C SER A 371 4.59 5.79 -14.77
N ARG A 372 3.50 6.08 -15.50
CA ARG A 372 2.83 7.40 -15.53
C ARG A 372 1.66 7.53 -14.55
N LEU A 373 1.32 6.45 -13.84
CA LEU A 373 0.22 6.39 -12.88
C LEU A 373 0.69 6.22 -11.43
N ILE A 374 1.90 5.68 -11.22
CA ILE A 374 2.57 5.62 -9.91
C ILE A 374 2.65 7.03 -9.31
N ARG A 375 1.98 7.27 -8.17
CA ARG A 375 1.99 8.56 -7.44
C ARG A 375 1.52 9.76 -8.29
N GLN A 376 0.76 9.53 -9.37
CA GLN A 376 0.24 10.55 -10.30
C GLN A 376 -1.32 10.50 -10.39
N PRO A 377 -2.06 11.00 -9.38
CA PRO A 377 -3.54 10.92 -9.34
C PRO A 377 -4.25 11.89 -10.32
N PHE A 378 -3.52 12.73 -11.06
CA PHE A 378 -4.06 13.88 -11.79
C PHE A 378 -5.04 13.51 -12.92
N ASP A 379 -4.95 12.28 -13.43
CA ASP A 379 -5.89 11.73 -14.40
C ASP A 379 -7.34 11.66 -13.88
N LEU A 380 -7.54 11.48 -12.56
CA LEU A 380 -8.85 11.41 -11.90
C LEU A 380 -9.56 12.76 -11.80
N TYR A 381 -8.85 13.87 -11.98
CA TYR A 381 -9.44 15.22 -12.03
C TYR A 381 -10.11 15.51 -13.40
N ARG A 382 -10.14 14.55 -14.33
CA ARG A 382 -10.90 14.63 -15.57
C ARG A 382 -12.25 13.91 -15.39
N ALA A 383 -13.35 14.61 -15.69
CA ALA A 383 -14.70 14.07 -15.60
C ALA A 383 -14.87 12.72 -16.33
N GLY A 384 -15.46 11.73 -15.66
CA GLY A 384 -15.70 10.38 -16.17
C GLY A 384 -14.49 9.43 -16.17
N VAL A 385 -13.26 9.91 -15.96
CA VAL A 385 -12.05 9.07 -16.03
C VAL A 385 -11.91 8.10 -14.85
N LEU A 386 -12.52 8.42 -13.69
CA LEU A 386 -12.66 7.50 -12.56
C LEU A 386 -13.37 6.20 -13.00
N ASP A 387 -14.58 6.35 -13.53
CA ASP A 387 -15.41 5.27 -14.08
C ASP A 387 -14.68 4.52 -15.19
N GLU A 388 -13.98 5.23 -16.09
CA GLU A 388 -13.23 4.61 -17.18
C GLU A 388 -12.13 3.66 -16.70
N TYR A 389 -11.37 4.05 -15.66
CA TYR A 389 -10.37 3.16 -15.06
C TYR A 389 -11.03 2.02 -14.26
N TYR A 390 -12.16 2.27 -13.60
CA TYR A 390 -12.89 1.25 -12.86
C TYR A 390 -13.41 0.11 -13.73
N ILE A 391 -13.96 0.45 -14.90
CA ILE A 391 -14.36 -0.53 -15.91
C ILE A 391 -13.12 -1.18 -16.54
N GLY A 392 -11.97 -0.49 -16.56
CA GLY A 392 -10.67 -1.11 -16.82
C GLY A 392 -10.32 -2.20 -15.82
N LEU A 393 -10.41 -1.94 -14.51
CA LEU A 393 -10.07 -2.91 -13.47
C LEU A 393 -10.87 -4.22 -13.58
N THR A 394 -12.17 -4.14 -13.87
CA THR A 394 -13.04 -5.33 -13.98
C THR A 394 -12.82 -6.13 -15.26
N LYS A 395 -12.17 -5.55 -16.28
CA LYS A 395 -12.05 -6.13 -17.63
C LYS A 395 -10.64 -6.51 -18.07
N GLN A 396 -9.64 -5.77 -17.62
CA GLN A 396 -8.26 -5.99 -18.02
C GLN A 396 -7.71 -7.24 -17.28
N PRO A 397 -7.11 -8.22 -17.98
CA PRO A 397 -6.40 -9.32 -17.34
C PRO A 397 -5.10 -8.84 -16.66
N VAL A 398 -4.68 -9.53 -15.61
CA VAL A 398 -3.36 -9.33 -14.97
C VAL A 398 -2.22 -9.92 -15.81
N GLN A 399 -0.97 -9.56 -15.49
CA GLN A 399 0.18 -10.36 -15.95
C GLN A 399 0.16 -11.76 -15.30
N ALA A 400 0.80 -12.74 -15.94
CA ALA A 400 0.88 -14.10 -15.43
C ALA A 400 1.79 -14.18 -14.19
N MET A 401 1.34 -14.86 -13.13
CA MET A 401 2.13 -15.05 -11.91
C MET A 401 3.24 -16.09 -12.14
N ASP A 402 4.47 -15.60 -12.34
CA ASP A 402 5.68 -16.43 -12.41
C ASP A 402 6.90 -15.62 -11.91
N ASP A 403 8.12 -15.97 -12.33
CA ASP A 403 9.31 -15.15 -12.10
C ASP A 403 9.29 -13.79 -12.84
N ALA A 404 8.39 -13.60 -13.82
CA ALA A 404 8.26 -12.36 -14.59
C ALA A 404 7.76 -11.15 -13.76
N ILE A 405 8.26 -9.95 -14.09
CA ILE A 405 7.81 -8.65 -13.55
C ILE A 405 7.90 -7.60 -14.66
N THR A 406 6.92 -6.70 -14.78
CA THR A 406 6.93 -5.67 -15.83
C THR A 406 8.03 -4.61 -15.67
N GLN A 407 8.57 -4.09 -16.78
CA GLN A 407 9.63 -3.04 -16.80
C GLN A 407 9.16 -1.63 -16.37
N GLU A 408 7.94 -1.50 -15.85
CA GLU A 408 7.31 -0.21 -15.50
C GLU A 408 7.23 0.03 -13.97
N VAL A 409 7.87 -0.82 -13.16
CA VAL A 409 7.99 -0.75 -11.67
C VAL A 409 9.37 -1.13 -11.14
#